data_AF-A0A7X8VM05-F1
#
_entry.id   AF-A0A7X8VM05-F1
#
_cell.length_a   1.000
_cell.length_b   1.000
_cell.length_c   1.000
_cell.angle_alpha   90.00
_cell.angle_beta   90.00
_cell.angle_gamma   90.00
#
_symmetry.space_group_name_H-M   'P 1'
#
loop_
_entity.id
_entity.type
_entity.pdbx_description
1 polymer ?
#
loop_
_entity_poly.entity_id
_entity_poly.type
_entity_poly.pdbx_seq_one_letter_code
_entity_poly.pdbx_strand_id
1 'polypeptide(L)'
;MSYRILEPLPVDPANPVAILGDLEDAIAGRRSFLPIPAKDRPRAQQLRDSQKAGQPIDTEIALVMATSGSTGTPKGAQLTPGNLVSSADATHQYLGGEGQWLLAMPAHHIAGMQVLIRALIAGVEPLALDLSEGFQVPDFATAAEELKTTGDRVYTSLTPLQLIKAMDSLEGIDALRLFDAILVGGAPTSRPTL
;
A
#
# COMPACT_ATOMS: atom_id res chain seq x y z
N MET A 1 1.96 32.15 -8.11
CA MET A 1 1.41 30.79 -7.95
C MET A 1 2.51 29.93 -7.37
N SER A 2 2.36 29.47 -6.13
CA SER A 2 3.31 28.51 -5.57
C SER A 2 3.08 27.19 -6.31
N TYR A 3 4.13 26.61 -6.86
CA TYR A 3 4.08 25.30 -7.50
C TYR A 3 4.86 24.32 -6.62
N ARG A 4 4.39 23.07 -6.57
CA ARG A 4 5.14 22.00 -5.91
C ARG A 4 5.77 21.12 -6.98
N ILE A 5 6.93 20.53 -6.69
CA ILE A 5 7.56 19.59 -7.60
C ILE A 5 7.03 18.19 -7.29
N LEU A 6 6.70 17.41 -8.33
CA LEU A 6 6.39 16.00 -8.17
C LEU A 6 7.68 15.20 -7.94
N GLU A 7 7.90 14.78 -6.70
CA GLU A 7 9.12 14.09 -6.30
C GLU A 7 9.00 12.57 -6.49
N PRO A 8 9.98 11.90 -7.09
CA PRO A 8 10.01 10.44 -7.11
C PRO A 8 10.23 9.91 -5.69
N LEU A 9 9.43 8.94 -5.26
CA LEU A 9 9.54 8.28 -3.96
C LEU A 9 9.87 6.80 -4.16
N PRO A 10 11.15 6.41 -4.11
CA PRO A 10 11.54 5.01 -4.19
C PRO A 10 11.01 4.21 -3.01
N VAL A 11 10.26 3.15 -3.30
CA VAL A 11 9.73 2.22 -2.29
C VAL A 11 10.57 0.94 -2.34
N ASP A 12 11.32 0.68 -1.28
CA ASP A 12 12.11 -0.54 -1.12
C ASP A 12 11.20 -1.70 -0.66
N PRO A 13 11.11 -2.82 -1.39
CA PRO A 13 10.33 -3.97 -0.95
C PRO A 13 10.85 -4.60 0.36
N ALA A 14 12.11 -4.40 0.74
CA ALA A 14 12.68 -4.90 2.00
C ALA A 14 12.38 -4.00 3.21
N ASN A 15 12.09 -2.72 2.97
CA ASN A 15 11.80 -1.76 4.03
C ASN A 15 10.82 -0.69 3.54
N PRO A 16 9.55 -1.05 3.25
CA PRO A 16 8.57 -0.11 2.74
C PRO A 16 8.08 0.88 3.81
N VAL A 17 8.32 0.63 5.10
CA VAL A 17 7.94 1.56 6.18
C VAL A 17 8.90 2.76 6.30
N ALA A 18 10.05 2.71 5.63
CA ALA A 18 11.00 3.83 5.60
C ALA A 18 10.42 5.12 5.00
N ILE A 19 9.33 5.03 4.22
CA ILE A 19 8.68 6.19 3.59
C ILE A 19 7.56 6.82 4.45
N LEU A 20 7.30 6.33 5.67
CA LEU A 20 6.19 6.84 6.49
C LEU A 20 6.28 8.35 6.73
N GLY A 21 7.47 8.88 7.01
CA GLY A 21 7.68 10.33 7.15
C GLY A 21 7.40 11.11 5.87
N ASP A 22 7.71 10.56 4.70
CA ASP A 22 7.34 11.17 3.41
C ASP A 22 5.82 11.16 3.21
N LEU A 23 5.12 10.11 3.64
CA LEU A 23 3.65 10.06 3.56
C LEU A 23 2.99 11.08 4.50
N GLU A 24 3.54 11.28 5.70
CA GLU A 24 3.11 12.36 6.61
C GLU A 24 3.29 13.74 5.97
N ASP A 25 4.43 13.99 5.33
CA ASP A 25 4.67 15.23 4.58
C ASP A 25 3.67 15.41 3.42
N ALA A 26 3.31 14.32 2.74
CA ALA A 26 2.34 14.35 1.65
C ALA A 26 0.93 14.67 2.16
N ILE A 27 0.49 13.99 3.23
CA ILE A 27 -0.83 14.18 3.85
C ILE A 27 -0.94 15.57 4.49
N ALA A 28 0.14 16.09 5.08
CA ALA A 28 0.18 17.45 5.59
C ALA A 28 0.21 18.54 4.49
N GLY A 29 0.17 18.15 3.21
CA GLY A 29 0.22 19.09 2.08
C GLY A 29 1.56 19.82 1.98
N ARG A 30 2.66 19.22 2.46
CA ARG A 30 4.01 19.80 2.36
C ARG A 30 4.71 19.36 1.07
N ARG A 31 4.57 18.10 0.67
CA ARG A 31 5.26 17.48 -0.47
C ARG A 31 4.32 16.69 -1.37
N SER A 32 4.76 16.37 -2.58
CA SER A 32 4.00 15.59 -3.57
C SER A 32 4.87 14.50 -4.12
N PHE A 33 4.39 13.27 -4.09
CA PHE A 33 5.20 12.12 -4.45
C PHE A 33 4.63 11.28 -5.57
N LEU A 34 5.54 10.69 -6.33
CA LEU A 34 5.31 9.59 -7.25
C LEU A 34 6.00 8.34 -6.67
N PRO A 35 5.27 7.46 -5.98
CA PRO A 35 5.82 6.18 -5.54
C PRO A 35 6.29 5.33 -6.73
N ILE A 36 7.51 4.82 -6.65
CA ILE A 36 8.15 3.99 -7.70
C ILE A 36 8.87 2.79 -7.08
N PRO A 37 8.97 1.65 -7.79
CA PRO A 37 9.70 0.49 -7.28
C PRO A 37 11.21 0.77 -7.22
N ALA A 38 11.83 0.64 -6.04
CA ALA A 38 13.26 0.95 -5.88
C ALA A 38 14.18 -0.08 -6.57
N LYS A 39 13.72 -1.34 -6.73
CA LYS A 39 14.53 -2.44 -7.30
C LYS A 39 14.23 -2.74 -8.78
N ASP A 40 13.22 -2.09 -9.38
CA ASP A 40 12.89 -2.23 -10.81
C ASP A 40 13.20 -0.92 -11.54
N ARG A 41 14.46 -0.77 -11.98
CA ARG A 41 14.93 0.46 -12.64
C ARG A 41 14.18 0.75 -13.95
N PRO A 42 13.97 -0.21 -14.88
CA PRO A 42 13.22 0.04 -16.10
C PRO A 42 11.81 0.57 -15.81
N ARG A 43 11.10 -0.04 -14.85
CA ARG A 43 9.76 0.41 -14.47
C ARG A 43 9.79 1.77 -13.79
N ALA A 44 10.73 2.01 -12.88
CA ALA A 44 10.89 3.29 -12.21
C ALA A 44 11.15 4.42 -13.21
N GLN A 45 11.98 4.19 -14.23
CA GLN A 45 12.25 5.16 -15.29
C GLN A 45 10.99 5.43 -16.13
N GLN A 46 10.29 4.37 -16.54
CA GLN A 46 9.03 4.51 -17.28
C GLN A 46 7.99 5.35 -16.50
N LEU A 47 7.89 5.16 -15.18
CA LEU A 47 7.00 5.93 -14.33
C LEU A 47 7.43 7.39 -14.21
N ARG A 48 8.71 7.67 -14.00
CA ARG A 48 9.25 9.03 -13.96
C ARG A 48 8.91 9.81 -15.23
N ASP A 49 9.12 9.19 -16.39
CA ASP A 49 8.89 9.83 -17.68
C ASP A 49 7.39 10.03 -17.95
N SER A 50 6.59 8.98 -17.78
CA SER A 50 5.15 9.04 -18.07
C SER A 50 4.38 9.95 -17.12
N GLN A 51 4.82 10.09 -15.86
CA GLN A 51 4.16 10.92 -14.85
C GLN A 51 4.83 12.28 -14.64
N LYS A 52 5.88 12.60 -15.41
CA LYS A 52 6.59 13.90 -15.37
C LYS A 52 7.19 14.21 -14.00
N ALA A 53 7.85 13.22 -13.37
CA ALA A 53 8.59 13.44 -12.13
C ALA A 53 9.64 14.56 -12.31
N GLY A 54 9.79 15.42 -11.30
CA GLY A 54 10.64 16.61 -11.35
C GLY A 54 10.00 17.84 -11.99
N GLN A 55 8.77 17.74 -12.52
CA GLN A 55 8.02 18.89 -13.04
C GLN A 55 7.04 19.46 -12.00
N PRO A 56 6.60 20.72 -12.18
CA PRO A 56 5.53 21.31 -11.37
C PRO A 56 4.24 20.48 -11.40
N ILE A 57 3.61 20.36 -10.23
CA ILE A 57 2.29 19.80 -10.01
C ILE A 57 1.45 20.75 -9.14
N ASP A 58 0.13 20.60 -9.23
CA ASP A 58 -0.81 21.32 -8.36
C ASP A 58 -0.53 21.03 -6.89
N THR A 59 -0.53 22.07 -6.06
CA THR A 59 -0.23 22.00 -4.63
C THR A 59 -1.27 21.21 -3.83
N GLU A 60 -2.46 20.98 -4.39
CA GLU A 60 -3.48 20.15 -3.76
C GLU A 60 -3.17 18.65 -3.84
N ILE A 61 -2.24 18.23 -4.71
CA ILE A 61 -1.93 16.80 -4.91
C ILE A 61 -0.92 16.31 -3.89
N ALA A 62 -1.21 15.21 -3.20
CA ALA A 62 -0.27 14.54 -2.30
C ALA A 62 0.48 13.40 -3.03
N LEU A 63 -0.24 12.55 -3.76
CA LEU A 63 0.33 11.38 -4.42
C LEU A 63 -0.14 11.29 -5.87
N VAL A 64 0.77 10.86 -6.76
CA VAL A 64 0.42 10.40 -8.11
C VAL A 64 0.62 8.89 -8.15
N MET A 65 -0.47 8.13 -8.15
CA MET A 65 -0.41 6.67 -8.17
C MET A 65 -0.54 6.13 -9.59
N ALA A 66 0.47 5.40 -10.04
CA ALA A 66 0.46 4.80 -11.36
C ALA A 66 -0.54 3.64 -11.44
N THR A 67 -1.34 3.64 -12.51
CA THR A 67 -2.30 2.58 -12.82
C THR A 67 -1.86 1.82 -14.07
N SER A 68 -2.15 0.52 -14.14
CA SER A 68 -1.91 -0.32 -15.32
C SER A 68 -2.92 0.07 -16.42
N GLY A 69 -2.66 1.18 -17.09
CA GLY A 69 -3.46 1.60 -18.24
C GLY A 69 -3.43 0.52 -19.33
N SER A 70 -4.59 0.18 -19.89
CA SER A 70 -4.74 -0.79 -20.98
C SER A 70 -4.03 -0.38 -22.29
N THR A 71 -3.60 0.88 -22.39
CA THR A 71 -2.96 1.50 -23.55
C THR A 71 -1.42 1.45 -23.51
N GLY A 72 -0.82 0.66 -22.61
CA GLY A 72 0.64 0.45 -22.50
C GLY A 72 1.41 1.56 -21.77
N THR A 73 0.95 2.81 -21.82
CA THR A 73 1.50 3.91 -21.01
C THR A 73 0.72 4.04 -19.70
N PRO A 74 1.37 3.98 -18.52
CA PRO A 74 0.70 4.16 -17.24
C PRO A 74 0.03 5.53 -17.13
N LYS A 75 -1.17 5.57 -16.54
CA LYS A 75 -1.85 6.82 -16.16
C LYS A 75 -1.63 7.06 -14.67
N GLY A 76 -1.44 8.32 -14.28
CA GLY A 76 -1.29 8.73 -12.88
C GLY A 76 -2.60 9.24 -12.30
N ALA A 77 -3.15 8.51 -11.33
CA ALA A 77 -4.24 9.02 -10.51
C ALA A 77 -3.67 10.05 -9.53
N GLN A 78 -4.12 11.30 -9.63
CA GLN A 78 -3.70 12.37 -8.72
C GLN A 78 -4.62 12.37 -7.50
N LEU A 79 -4.04 12.16 -6.31
CA LEU A 79 -4.77 12.02 -5.06
C LEU A 79 -4.41 13.19 -4.14
N THR A 80 -5.44 13.88 -3.65
CA THR A 80 -5.26 14.92 -2.63
C THR A 80 -5.13 14.30 -1.24
N PRO A 81 -4.61 15.03 -0.23
CA PRO A 81 -4.67 14.57 1.16
C PRO A 81 -6.07 14.14 1.59
N GLY A 82 -7.08 14.92 1.22
CA GLY A 82 -8.48 14.63 1.52
C GLY A 82 -8.95 13.30 0.92
N ASN A 83 -8.51 12.92 -0.28
CA ASN A 83 -8.83 11.62 -0.86
C ASN A 83 -8.23 10.48 -0.03
N LEU A 84 -6.98 10.64 0.43
CA LEU A 84 -6.26 9.61 1.18
C LEU A 84 -6.90 9.40 2.57
N VAL A 85 -7.13 10.50 3.30
CA VAL A 85 -7.77 10.50 4.62
C VAL A 85 -9.19 9.93 4.54
N SER A 86 -10.01 10.43 3.60
CA SER A 86 -11.39 9.95 3.45
C SER A 86 -11.46 8.45 3.10
N SER A 87 -10.51 7.95 2.30
CA SER A 87 -10.40 6.52 1.97
C SER A 87 -10.05 5.69 3.20
N ALA A 88 -9.14 6.17 4.05
CA ALA A 88 -8.76 5.50 5.28
C ALA A 88 -9.94 5.45 6.26
N ASP A 89 -10.53 6.61 6.58
CA ASP A 89 -11.66 6.74 7.51
C ASP A 89 -12.85 5.88 7.08
N ALA A 90 -13.22 5.90 5.80
CA ALA A 90 -14.30 5.08 5.28
C ALA A 90 -14.00 3.57 5.39
N THR A 91 -12.73 3.18 5.22
CA THR A 91 -12.30 1.79 5.40
C THR A 91 -12.44 1.39 6.87
N HIS A 92 -11.90 2.16 7.80
CA HIS A 92 -12.00 1.86 9.24
C HIS A 92 -13.45 1.85 9.72
N GLN A 93 -14.28 2.80 9.26
CA GLN A 93 -15.71 2.82 9.56
C GLN A 93 -16.40 1.53 9.09
N TYR A 94 -16.11 1.06 7.87
CA TYR A 94 -16.66 -0.17 7.33
C TYR A 94 -16.17 -1.42 8.08
N LEU A 95 -14.90 -1.43 8.50
CA LEU A 95 -14.27 -2.54 9.23
C LEU A 95 -14.57 -2.55 10.74
N GLY A 96 -15.34 -1.58 11.23
CA GLY A 96 -15.75 -1.50 12.63
C GLY A 96 -14.71 -0.88 13.57
N GLY A 97 -13.77 -0.11 13.04
CA GLY A 97 -12.79 0.69 13.79
C GLY A 97 -11.41 0.76 13.14
N GLU A 98 -10.54 1.53 13.79
CA GLU A 98 -9.10 1.52 13.56
C GLU A 98 -8.46 0.21 14.06
N GLY A 99 -7.23 -0.07 13.62
CA GLY A 99 -6.51 -1.29 14.00
C GLY A 99 -5.12 -1.38 13.37
N GLN A 100 -4.39 -2.42 13.74
CA GLN A 100 -3.06 -2.75 13.21
C GLN A 100 -3.15 -3.23 11.76
N TRP A 101 -2.13 -2.89 10.97
CA TRP A 101 -2.09 -3.19 9.55
C TRP A 101 -0.81 -3.95 9.17
N LEU A 102 -0.97 -5.11 8.53
CA LEU A 102 0.11 -5.84 7.88
C LEU A 102 0.20 -5.48 6.39
N LEU A 103 1.33 -4.91 5.98
CA LEU A 103 1.68 -4.72 4.58
C LEU A 103 2.31 -5.99 4.00
N ALA A 104 1.51 -6.73 3.24
CA ALA A 104 1.91 -7.98 2.58
C ALA A 104 2.02 -7.87 1.05
N MET A 105 2.04 -6.64 0.49
CA MET A 105 2.12 -6.39 -0.95
C MET A 105 2.92 -5.12 -1.29
N PRO A 106 3.39 -4.92 -2.53
CA PRO A 106 4.24 -3.77 -2.84
C PRO A 106 3.54 -2.42 -2.63
N ALA A 107 4.14 -1.55 -1.82
CA ALA A 107 3.57 -0.24 -1.46
C ALA A 107 3.74 0.87 -2.52
N HIS A 108 4.36 0.58 -3.67
CA HIS A 108 4.34 1.49 -4.83
C HIS A 108 3.04 1.36 -5.67
N HIS A 109 2.18 0.40 -5.35
CA HIS A 109 0.81 0.31 -5.85
C HIS A 109 -0.19 0.84 -4.82
N ILE A 110 -1.35 1.35 -5.27
CA ILE A 110 -2.35 1.96 -4.38
C ILE A 110 -2.86 1.01 -3.29
N ALA A 111 -2.98 -0.29 -3.58
CA ALA A 111 -3.44 -1.28 -2.59
C ALA A 111 -2.46 -1.39 -1.40
N GLY A 112 -1.16 -1.51 -1.67
CA GLY A 112 -0.14 -1.52 -0.61
C GLY A 112 0.06 -0.14 0.03
N MET A 113 0.02 0.93 -0.76
CA MET A 113 0.14 2.31 -0.25
C MET A 113 -0.97 2.63 0.76
N GLN A 114 -2.21 2.20 0.50
CA GLN A 114 -3.33 2.43 1.40
C GLN A 114 -3.22 1.63 2.70
N VAL A 115 -2.45 0.54 2.76
CA VAL A 115 -2.13 -0.11 4.05
C VAL A 115 -1.33 0.83 4.94
N LEU A 116 -0.26 1.44 4.40
CA LEU A 116 0.57 2.40 5.14
C LEU A 116 -0.22 3.64 5.56
N ILE A 117 -1.04 4.19 4.66
CA ILE A 117 -1.85 5.37 4.95
C ILE A 117 -2.88 5.07 6.04
N ARG A 118 -3.56 3.92 6.00
CA ARG A 118 -4.53 3.56 7.04
C ARG A 118 -3.88 3.36 8.41
N ALA A 119 -2.67 2.81 8.45
CA ALA A 119 -1.91 2.71 9.69
C ALA A 119 -1.56 4.11 10.25
N LEU A 120 -1.06 5.00 9.39
CA LEU A 120 -0.76 6.40 9.77
C LEU A 120 -1.99 7.14 10.29
N ILE A 121 -3.13 7.02 9.63
CA ILE A 121 -4.39 7.66 10.06
C ILE A 121 -4.89 7.09 11.39
N ALA A 122 -4.73 5.78 11.62
CA ALA A 122 -5.01 5.14 12.90
C ALA A 122 -3.96 5.44 13.99
N GLY A 123 -2.88 6.18 13.67
CA GLY A 123 -1.81 6.49 14.62
C GLY A 123 -1.01 5.26 15.07
N VAL A 124 -0.94 4.22 14.25
CA VAL A 124 -0.20 2.98 14.55
C VAL A 124 0.94 2.75 13.57
N GLU A 125 2.02 2.13 14.03
CA GLU A 125 3.10 1.69 13.15
C GLU A 125 2.67 0.40 12.41
N PRO A 126 2.65 0.37 11.07
CA PRO A 126 2.35 -0.85 10.34
C PRO A 126 3.51 -1.84 10.43
N LEU A 127 3.18 -3.13 10.51
CA LEU A 127 4.15 -4.20 10.25
C LEU A 127 4.22 -4.44 8.74
N ALA A 128 5.41 -4.66 8.19
CA ALA A 128 5.59 -4.91 6.77
C ALA A 128 6.49 -6.12 6.53
N LEU A 129 6.12 -6.95 5.55
CA LEU A 129 6.95 -8.06 5.11
C LEU A 129 8.10 -7.55 4.22
N ASP A 130 9.24 -8.22 4.27
CA ASP A 130 10.25 -8.13 3.20
C ASP A 130 9.71 -8.87 1.97
N LEU A 131 9.44 -8.12 0.91
CA LEU A 131 8.88 -8.63 -0.35
C LEU A 131 9.92 -8.73 -1.45
N SER A 132 11.22 -8.66 -1.13
CA SER A 132 12.31 -8.73 -2.11
C SER A 132 12.26 -10.02 -2.92
N GLU A 133 11.91 -11.13 -2.26
CA GLU A 133 11.72 -12.46 -2.86
C GLU A 133 10.23 -12.82 -3.04
N GLY A 134 9.35 -11.81 -3.00
CA GLY A 134 7.90 -11.96 -3.09
C GLY A 134 7.24 -12.43 -1.79
N PHE A 135 5.93 -12.64 -1.85
CA PHE A 135 5.13 -13.04 -0.69
C PHE A 135 5.38 -14.49 -0.28
N GLN A 136 5.80 -14.71 0.97
CA GLN A 136 5.99 -16.04 1.55
C GLN A 136 5.04 -16.27 2.72
N VAL A 137 4.45 -17.47 2.76
CA VAL A 137 3.44 -17.83 3.77
C VAL A 137 4.03 -17.90 5.19
N PRO A 138 5.24 -18.46 5.42
CA PRO A 138 5.83 -18.48 6.77
C PRO A 138 6.06 -17.09 7.36
N ASP A 139 6.53 -16.15 6.54
CA ASP A 139 6.76 -14.75 6.97
C ASP A 139 5.43 -14.06 7.27
N PHE A 140 4.40 -14.29 6.43
CA PHE A 140 3.05 -13.79 6.65
C PHE A 140 2.43 -14.34 7.94
N ALA A 141 2.61 -15.63 8.22
CA ALA A 141 2.09 -16.27 9.43
C ALA A 141 2.75 -15.71 10.69
N THR A 142 4.09 -15.61 10.69
CA THR A 142 4.85 -15.04 11.80
C THR A 142 4.40 -13.59 12.10
N ALA A 143 4.25 -12.78 11.06
CA ALA A 143 3.81 -11.39 11.20
C ALA A 143 2.35 -11.26 11.68
N ALA A 144 1.47 -12.17 11.24
CA ALA A 144 0.08 -12.20 11.69
C ALA A 144 -0.03 -12.55 13.18
N GLU A 145 0.78 -13.51 13.65
CA GLU A 145 0.87 -13.87 15.07
C GLU A 145 1.39 -12.70 15.91
N GLU A 146 2.46 -12.03 15.44
CA GLU A 146 3.03 -10.84 16.11
C GLU A 146 1.98 -9.75 16.30
N LEU A 147 1.30 -9.35 15.23
CA LEU A 147 0.26 -8.33 15.31
C LEU A 147 -0.89 -8.74 16.23
N LYS A 148 -1.25 -10.03 16.26
CA LYS A 148 -2.34 -10.49 17.13
C LYS A 148 -2.03 -10.30 18.61
N THR A 149 -0.76 -10.30 19.01
CA THR A 149 -0.35 -10.08 20.41
C THR A 149 -0.67 -8.68 20.93
N THR A 150 -0.89 -7.70 20.04
CA THR A 150 -1.26 -6.32 20.41
C THR A 150 -2.62 -6.24 21.12
N GLY A 151 -3.53 -7.18 20.84
CA GLY A 151 -4.91 -7.17 21.33
C GLY A 151 -5.84 -6.23 20.55
N ASP A 152 -5.31 -5.47 19.59
CA ASP A 152 -6.07 -4.62 18.68
C ASP A 152 -6.73 -5.46 17.57
N ARG A 153 -7.59 -4.80 16.78
CA ARG A 153 -8.06 -5.34 15.50
C ARG A 153 -6.88 -5.45 14.53
N VAL A 154 -6.83 -6.52 13.74
CA VAL A 154 -5.73 -6.76 12.80
C VAL A 154 -6.26 -6.85 11.37
N TYR A 155 -5.65 -6.10 10.46
CA TYR A 155 -6.07 -6.00 9.06
C TYR A 155 -4.91 -6.24 8.11
N THR A 156 -5.21 -6.74 6.91
CA THR A 156 -4.25 -6.79 5.81
C THR A 156 -4.95 -6.61 4.46
N SER A 157 -4.15 -6.43 3.41
CA SER A 157 -4.59 -6.44 2.02
C SER A 157 -3.80 -7.47 1.23
N LEU A 158 -4.51 -8.31 0.47
CA LEU A 158 -3.94 -9.37 -0.36
C LEU A 158 -4.43 -9.26 -1.80
N THR A 159 -3.61 -9.69 -2.74
CA THR A 159 -4.10 -10.01 -4.09
C THR A 159 -4.83 -11.36 -4.07
N PRO A 160 -5.72 -11.65 -5.04
CA PRO A 160 -6.34 -12.96 -5.16
C PRO A 160 -5.33 -14.11 -5.17
N LEU A 161 -4.19 -13.93 -5.84
CA LEU A 161 -3.13 -14.96 -5.89
C LEU A 161 -2.44 -15.15 -4.54
N GLN A 162 -2.23 -14.09 -3.76
CA GLN A 162 -1.68 -14.23 -2.41
C GLN A 162 -2.65 -14.94 -1.46
N LEU A 163 -3.95 -14.62 -1.56
CA LEU A 163 -4.97 -15.31 -0.79
C LEU A 163 -5.01 -16.81 -1.12
N ILE A 164 -5.03 -17.16 -2.41
CA ILE A 164 -4.96 -18.57 -2.86
C ILE A 164 -3.70 -19.25 -2.31
N LYS A 165 -2.53 -18.62 -2.49
CA LYS A 165 -1.25 -19.16 -2.00
C LYS A 165 -1.26 -19.41 -0.49
N ALA A 166 -1.87 -18.53 0.31
CA ALA A 166 -2.00 -18.72 1.75
C ALA A 166 -2.99 -19.87 2.08
N MET A 167 -4.09 -19.99 1.33
CA MET A 167 -5.07 -21.07 1.50
C MET A 167 -4.54 -22.46 1.11
N ASP A 168 -3.44 -22.54 0.36
CA ASP A 168 -2.83 -23.81 -0.07
C ASP A 168 -2.06 -24.54 1.06
N SER A 169 -2.07 -24.00 2.29
CA SER A 169 -1.40 -24.61 3.46
C SER A 169 -2.19 -24.39 4.75
N LEU A 170 -2.05 -25.29 5.73
CA LEU A 170 -2.67 -25.11 7.05
C LEU A 170 -2.13 -23.88 7.78
N GLU A 171 -0.82 -23.67 7.75
CA GLU A 171 -0.15 -22.50 8.33
C GLU A 171 -0.73 -21.19 7.78
N GLY A 172 -0.87 -21.08 6.46
CA GLY A 172 -1.47 -19.90 5.85
C GLY A 172 -2.95 -19.74 6.18
N ILE A 173 -3.74 -20.82 6.22
CA ILE A 173 -5.15 -20.76 6.67
C ILE A 173 -5.25 -20.27 8.11
N ASP A 174 -4.41 -20.77 9.01
CA ASP A 174 -4.42 -20.37 10.41
C ASP A 174 -3.97 -18.91 10.57
N ALA A 175 -2.97 -18.46 9.81
CA ALA A 175 -2.59 -17.05 9.73
C ALA A 175 -3.74 -16.14 9.25
N LEU A 176 -4.45 -16.53 8.18
CA LEU A 176 -5.58 -15.77 7.65
C LEU A 176 -6.70 -15.59 8.70
N ARG A 177 -6.89 -16.55 9.60
CA ARG A 177 -7.90 -16.48 10.68
C ARG A 177 -7.56 -15.49 11.79
N LEU A 178 -6.33 -15.02 11.87
CA LEU A 178 -5.90 -14.05 12.90
C LEU A 178 -6.39 -12.62 12.60
N PHE A 179 -6.70 -12.33 11.33
CA PHE A 179 -7.15 -11.03 10.86
C PHE A 179 -8.66 -10.84 11.12
N ASP A 180 -9.02 -9.68 11.65
CA ASP A 180 -10.40 -9.22 11.78
C ASP A 180 -11.03 -8.97 10.40
N ALA A 181 -10.22 -8.55 9.43
CA ALA A 181 -10.62 -8.47 8.03
C ALA A 181 -9.43 -8.53 7.06
N ILE A 182 -9.67 -9.07 5.87
CA ILE A 182 -8.72 -9.14 4.77
C ILE A 182 -9.34 -8.46 3.55
N LEU A 183 -8.71 -7.39 3.08
CA LEU A 183 -9.12 -6.74 1.84
C LEU A 183 -8.49 -7.43 0.65
N VAL A 184 -9.30 -7.87 -0.32
CA VAL A 184 -8.81 -8.58 -1.51
C VAL A 184 -9.00 -7.69 -2.74
N GLY A 185 -7.91 -7.42 -3.47
CA GLY A 185 -7.97 -6.55 -4.64
C GLY A 185 -6.71 -6.55 -5.50
N GLY A 186 -6.65 -5.65 -6.49
CA GLY A 186 -5.49 -5.52 -7.39
C GLY A 186 -5.46 -6.49 -8.58
N ALA A 187 -6.37 -7.47 -8.63
CA ALA A 187 -6.63 -8.32 -9.79
C ALA A 187 -8.08 -8.84 -9.72
N PRO A 188 -8.66 -9.38 -10.82
CA PRO A 188 -9.97 -10.01 -10.79
C PRO A 188 -10.01 -11.17 -9.78
N THR A 189 -11.03 -11.19 -8.92
CA THR A 189 -11.32 -12.32 -8.03
C THR A 189 -11.98 -13.44 -8.84
N SER A 190 -11.46 -14.67 -8.73
CA SER A 190 -12.07 -15.87 -9.30
C SER A 190 -12.96 -16.57 -8.25
N ARG A 191 -13.85 -17.48 -8.68
CA ARG A 191 -14.76 -18.24 -7.78
C ARG A 191 -14.11 -18.84 -6.51
N PRO A 192 -12.84 -19.30 -6.50
CA PRO A 192 -12.16 -19.74 -5.29
C PRO A 192 -11.88 -18.66 -4.23
N THR A 193 -12.03 -17.38 -4.59
CA THR A 193 -11.70 -16.21 -3.74
C THR A 193 -12.91 -15.33 -3.41
N LEU A 194 -14.13 -15.77 -3.74
CA LEU A 194 -15.41 -15.13 -3.41
C LEU A 194 -16.17 -16.01 -2.40
#